data_AF-A0A3A9JFT3-F1
#
_entry.id   AF-A0A3A9JFT3-F1
#
_cell.length_a   1.000
_cell.length_b   1.000
_cell.length_c   1.000
_cell.angle_alpha   90.00
_cell.angle_beta   90.00
_cell.angle_gamma   90.00
#
_symmetry.space_group_name_H-M   'P 1'
#
loop_
_entity.id
_entity.type
_entity.pdbx_description
1 polymer ?
#
loop_
_entity_poly.entity_id
_entity_poly.type
_entity_poly.pdbx_seq_one_letter_code
_entity_poly.pdbx_strand_id
1 'polypeptide(L)'
;MAAPLILVSTSPGEQRTALLLDDRLEAAFVERPARPEGLGDLHIGRLAARAPAMGGAFVALAGGETGFLPDSDGAKGHTEGDWLRVAITRAAQGGKGPRLASRPAPEPVSGPPRLLSRGPDAPLR
;
A
#
# COMPACT_ATOMS: atom_id res chain seq x y z
N MET A 1 20.34 7.27 34.38
CA MET A 1 19.51 6.85 33.24
C MET A 1 20.41 6.02 32.35
N ALA A 2 20.09 4.75 32.08
CA ALA A 2 20.84 4.02 31.07
C ALA A 2 20.61 4.65 29.69
N ALA A 3 21.63 4.54 28.84
CA ALA A 3 21.49 4.96 27.45
C ALA A 3 20.56 3.97 26.72
N PRO A 4 19.70 4.45 25.81
CA PRO A 4 18.92 3.57 24.94
C PRO A 4 19.87 2.70 24.09
N LEU A 5 19.56 1.42 23.98
CA LEU A 5 20.29 0.46 23.13
C LEU A 5 19.40 0.01 21.98
N ILE A 6 19.91 0.11 20.75
CA ILE A 6 19.24 -0.40 19.55
C ILE A 6 19.97 -1.66 19.08
N LEU A 7 19.26 -2.79 19.04
CA LEU A 7 19.76 -4.05 18.52
C LEU A 7 19.15 -4.33 17.16
N VAL A 8 19.99 -4.65 16.16
CA VAL A 8 19.55 -5.01 14.81
C VAL A 8 20.01 -6.44 14.49
N SER A 9 19.04 -7.30 14.14
CA SER A 9 19.28 -8.67 13.70
C SER A 9 18.80 -8.83 12.26
N THR A 10 19.72 -9.10 11.35
CA THR A 10 19.44 -9.27 9.92
C THR A 10 19.46 -10.76 9.53
N SER A 11 18.45 -11.19 8.80
CA SER A 11 18.42 -12.47 8.08
C SER A 11 18.01 -12.23 6.62
N PRO A 12 18.18 -13.21 5.71
CA PRO A 12 17.74 -13.02 4.32
C PRO A 12 16.25 -12.64 4.24
N GLY A 13 15.97 -11.43 3.76
CA GLY A 13 14.61 -10.93 3.56
C GLY A 13 13.88 -10.43 4.81
N GLU A 14 14.52 -10.43 5.98
CA GLU A 14 13.95 -9.92 7.24
C GLU A 14 14.98 -9.17 8.08
N GLN A 15 14.57 -8.03 8.63
CA GLN A 15 15.32 -7.27 9.63
C GLN A 15 14.47 -7.16 10.89
N ARG A 16 15.06 -7.42 12.06
CA ARG A 16 14.43 -7.27 13.36
C ARG A 16 15.18 -6.21 14.15
N THR A 17 14.48 -5.17 14.59
CA THR A 17 15.04 -4.05 15.34
C THR A 17 14.40 -4.01 16.72
N ALA A 18 15.19 -3.90 17.78
CA ALA A 18 14.70 -3.79 19.16
C ALA A 18 15.28 -2.56 19.85
N LEU A 19 14.43 -1.79 20.54
CA LEU A 19 14.82 -0.71 21.43
C LEU A 19 14.78 -1.23 22.87
N LEU A 20 15.93 -1.15 23.55
CA LEU A 20 16.06 -1.49 24.95
C LEU A 20 16.32 -0.24 25.79
N LEU A 21 15.66 -0.14 26.94
CA LEU A 21 15.92 0.84 27.99
C LEU A 21 16.10 0.10 29.32
N ASP A 22 17.24 0.29 29.99
CA ASP A 22 17.56 -0.41 31.25
C ASP A 22 17.32 -1.94 31.16
N ASP A 23 17.82 -2.57 30.07
CA ASP A 23 17.65 -3.99 29.73
C ASP A 23 16.19 -4.48 29.52
N ARG A 24 15.23 -3.56 29.43
CA ARG A 24 13.83 -3.87 29.10
C ARG A 24 13.54 -3.56 27.64
N LEU A 25 12.81 -4.45 26.98
CA LEU A 25 12.33 -4.23 25.61
C LEU A 25 11.20 -3.20 25.62
N GLU A 26 11.44 -2.04 25.00
CA GLU A 26 10.46 -0.97 24.88
C GLU A 26 9.71 -1.01 23.55
N ALA A 27 10.41 -1.36 22.46
CA ALA A 27 9.81 -1.51 21.14
C ALA A 27 10.53 -2.58 20.33
N ALA A 28 9.80 -3.24 19.42
CA ALA A 28 10.35 -4.17 18.46
C ALA A 28 9.68 -4.02 17.11
N PHE A 29 10.48 -4.08 16.04
CA PHE A 29 10.06 -3.97 14.65
C PHE A 29 10.56 -5.17 13.87
N VAL A 30 9.72 -5.65 12.96
CA VAL A 30 10.09 -6.70 12.00
C VAL A 30 9.78 -6.18 10.62
N GLU A 31 10.82 -5.94 9.83
CA GLU A 31 10.75 -5.46 8.47
C GLU A 31 11.01 -6.63 7.53
N ARG A 32 10.20 -6.76 6.47
CA ARG A 32 10.41 -7.76 5.42
C ARG A 32 10.54 -7.07 4.06
N PRO A 33 11.71 -6.49 3.73
CA PRO A 33 11.89 -5.68 2.53
C PRO A 33 11.56 -6.42 1.21
N ALA A 34 11.73 -7.75 1.20
CA ALA A 34 11.41 -8.59 0.04
C ALA A 34 9.90 -8.81 -0.17
N ARG A 35 9.05 -8.43 0.79
CA ARG A 35 7.59 -8.51 0.72
C ARG A 35 6.96 -7.23 1.29
N PRO A 36 7.15 -6.07 0.64
CA PRO A 36 6.55 -4.83 1.09
C PRO A 36 5.03 -4.94 1.01
N GLU A 37 4.33 -4.36 1.98
CA GLU A 37 2.86 -4.35 2.04
C GLU A 37 2.21 -3.50 0.93
N GLY A 38 3.03 -2.89 0.07
CA GLY A 38 2.60 -2.05 -1.05
C GLY A 38 2.06 -0.69 -0.64
N LEU A 39 2.17 -0.29 0.64
CA LEU A 39 1.68 1.01 1.08
C LEU A 39 2.41 2.14 0.34
N GLY A 40 1.65 3.00 -0.35
CA GLY A 40 2.19 4.06 -1.20
C GLY A 40 2.52 3.63 -2.62
N ASP A 41 2.44 2.33 -2.96
CA ASP A 41 2.65 1.85 -4.32
C ASP A 41 1.70 2.56 -5.28
N LEU A 42 2.26 3.09 -6.37
CA LEU A 42 1.52 3.76 -7.42
C LEU A 42 1.28 2.79 -8.57
N HIS A 43 0.02 2.72 -9.02
CA HIS A 43 -0.42 1.81 -10.05
C HIS A 43 -1.16 2.55 -11.16
N ILE A 44 -1.09 2.00 -12.36
CA ILE A 44 -2.19 2.11 -13.31
C ILE A 44 -3.13 0.94 -13.06
N GLY A 45 -4.38 1.25 -12.77
CA GLY A 45 -5.44 0.26 -12.59
C GLY A 45 -6.59 0.49 -13.56
N ARG A 46 -7.44 -0.52 -13.71
CA ARG A 46 -8.67 -0.44 -14.50
C ARG A 46 -9.87 -0.52 -13.57
N LEU A 47 -10.81 0.42 -13.66
CA LEU A 47 -12.05 0.32 -12.91
C LEU A 47 -12.83 -0.90 -13.41
N ALA A 48 -12.96 -1.91 -12.55
CA ALA A 48 -13.56 -3.19 -12.89
C ALA A 48 -15.07 -3.19 -12.66
N ALA A 49 -15.52 -2.60 -11.53
CA ALA A 49 -16.93 -2.54 -11.18
C ALA A 49 -17.24 -1.33 -10.29
N ARG A 50 -18.38 -0.67 -10.51
CA ARG A 50 -18.90 0.31 -9.55
C ARG A 50 -19.54 -0.40 -8.35
N ALA A 51 -19.34 0.15 -7.16
CA ALA A 51 -19.96 -0.33 -5.93
C ALA A 51 -20.66 0.82 -5.16
N PRO A 52 -21.77 1.38 -5.68
CA PRO A 52 -22.45 2.54 -5.07
C PRO A 52 -22.92 2.27 -3.64
N ALA A 53 -23.39 1.06 -3.34
CA ALA A 53 -23.80 0.66 -1.99
C ALA A 53 -22.66 0.69 -0.96
N MET A 54 -21.40 0.60 -1.42
CA MET A 54 -20.19 0.72 -0.59
C MET A 54 -19.55 2.11 -0.68
N GLY A 55 -20.11 3.02 -1.48
CA GLY A 55 -19.56 4.35 -1.72
C GLY A 55 -18.21 4.34 -2.45
N GLY A 56 -18.07 3.55 -3.52
CA GLY A 56 -16.83 3.51 -4.30
C GLY A 56 -16.87 2.61 -5.53
N ALA A 57 -15.69 2.11 -5.91
CA ALA A 57 -15.48 1.22 -7.04
C ALA A 57 -14.33 0.23 -6.78
N PHE A 58 -14.39 -0.93 -7.44
CA PHE A 58 -13.29 -1.89 -7.48
C PHE A 58 -12.39 -1.61 -8.67
N VAL A 59 -11.08 -1.65 -8.45
CA VAL A 59 -10.06 -1.37 -9.45
C VAL A 59 -9.13 -2.57 -9.54
N ALA A 60 -9.01 -3.15 -10.74
CA ALA A 60 -8.04 -4.18 -11.05
C ALA A 60 -6.62 -3.59 -11.12
N LEU A 61 -5.68 -4.22 -10.43
CA LEU A 61 -4.28 -3.82 -10.32
C LEU A 61 -3.36 -4.85 -10.96
N ALA A 62 -2.05 -4.60 -10.90
CA ALA A 62 -1.04 -5.55 -11.33
C ALA A 62 -1.12 -6.86 -10.53
N GLY A 63 -0.68 -7.98 -11.13
CA GLY A 63 -0.62 -9.26 -10.42
C GLY A 63 -1.98 -9.92 -10.12
N GLY A 64 -3.07 -9.41 -10.72
CA GLY A 64 -4.42 -9.95 -10.50
C GLY A 64 -5.07 -9.49 -9.21
N GLU A 65 -4.46 -8.54 -8.49
CA GLU A 65 -5.02 -7.94 -7.29
C GLU A 65 -6.18 -6.99 -7.63
N THR A 66 -7.14 -6.86 -6.72
CA THR A 66 -8.24 -5.89 -6.83
C THR A 66 -8.26 -5.01 -5.58
N GLY A 67 -8.15 -3.70 -5.76
CA GLY A 67 -8.27 -2.72 -4.68
C GLY A 67 -9.62 -2.01 -4.69
N PHE A 68 -9.97 -1.41 -3.56
CA PHE A 68 -11.18 -0.60 -3.41
C PHE A 68 -10.84 0.90 -3.42
N LEU A 69 -11.42 1.65 -4.36
CA LEU A 69 -11.30 3.10 -4.48
C LEU A 69 -12.60 3.75 -3.96
N PRO A 70 -12.58 4.42 -2.80
CA PRO A 70 -13.72 5.16 -2.29
C PRO A 70 -14.07 6.37 -3.14
N ASP A 71 -15.34 6.75 -3.15
CA ASP A 71 -15.84 7.97 -3.79
C ASP A 71 -15.19 9.23 -3.23
N SER A 72 -14.94 9.29 -1.91
CA SER A 72 -14.24 10.40 -1.26
C SER A 72 -12.77 10.52 -1.67
N ASP A 73 -12.18 9.43 -2.19
CA ASP A 73 -10.79 9.36 -2.60
C ASP A 73 -10.65 9.33 -4.13
N GLY A 74 -11.69 9.76 -4.86
CA GLY A 74 -11.64 10.02 -6.29
C GLY A 74 -12.22 8.93 -7.19
N ALA A 75 -13.12 8.08 -6.69
CA ALA A 75 -13.89 7.20 -7.60
C ALA A 75 -15.00 7.94 -8.34
N LYS A 76 -15.58 9.03 -7.80
CA LYS A 76 -16.74 9.71 -8.40
C LYS A 76 -16.46 10.16 -9.84
N GLY A 77 -17.45 9.98 -10.73
CA GLY A 77 -17.36 10.38 -12.13
C GLY A 77 -16.67 9.37 -13.05
N HIS A 78 -16.02 8.34 -12.49
CA HIS A 78 -15.41 7.27 -13.27
C HIS A 78 -16.35 6.08 -13.50
N THR A 79 -16.25 5.48 -14.67
CA THR A 79 -17.06 4.35 -15.14
C THR A 79 -16.24 3.07 -15.33
N GLU A 80 -16.93 1.94 -15.49
CA GLU A 80 -16.27 0.66 -15.76
C GLU A 80 -15.46 0.72 -17.05
N GLY A 81 -14.23 0.19 -16.99
CA GLY A 81 -13.28 0.25 -18.08
C GLY A 81 -12.31 1.43 -18.03
N ASP A 82 -12.60 2.48 -17.25
CA ASP A 82 -11.72 3.64 -17.08
C ASP A 82 -10.35 3.22 -16.54
N TRP A 83 -9.30 3.84 -17.08
CA TRP A 83 -7.94 3.69 -16.60
C TRP A 83 -7.61 4.80 -15.60
N LEU A 84 -7.07 4.42 -14.45
CA LEU A 84 -6.83 5.33 -13.33
C LEU A 84 -5.41 5.16 -12.82
N ARG A 85 -4.77 6.30 -12.47
CA ARG A 85 -3.58 6.28 -11.63
C ARG A 85 -4.01 6.31 -10.18
N VAL A 86 -3.62 5.29 -9.41
CA VAL A 86 -4.05 5.12 -8.02
C VAL A 86 -2.86 4.81 -7.12
N ALA A 87 -2.94 5.23 -5.86
CA ALA A 87 -1.99 4.86 -4.81
C ALA A 87 -2.66 3.91 -3.80
N ILE A 88 -1.93 2.92 -3.30
CA ILE A 88 -2.35 2.15 -2.13
C ILE A 88 -2.21 3.03 -0.88
N THR A 89 -3.31 3.24 -0.15
CA THR A 89 -3.35 4.03 1.09
C THR A 89 -3.55 3.17 2.33
N ARG A 90 -4.01 1.92 2.16
CA ARG A 90 -3.97 0.88 3.18
C ARG A 90 -3.68 -0.45 2.51
N ALA A 91 -2.77 -1.22 3.10
CA ALA A 91 -2.42 -2.56 2.65
C ALA A 91 -3.63 -3.50 2.69
N ALA A 92 -3.56 -4.56 1.89
CA ALA A 92 -4.48 -5.68 1.96
C ALA A 92 -4.43 -6.33 3.35
N GLN A 93 -5.58 -6.66 3.93
CA GLN A 93 -5.66 -7.27 5.25
C GLN A 93 -6.82 -8.25 5.34
N GLY A 94 -6.58 -9.44 5.93
CA GLY A 94 -7.64 -10.41 6.23
C GLY A 94 -8.41 -10.88 4.99
N GLY A 95 -7.71 -11.09 3.87
CA GLY A 95 -8.30 -11.51 2.59
C GLY A 95 -8.99 -10.39 1.80
N LYS A 96 -9.05 -9.16 2.33
CA LYS A 96 -9.54 -7.99 1.59
C LYS A 96 -8.41 -7.34 0.81
N GLY A 97 -8.74 -6.86 -0.38
CA GLY A 97 -7.82 -6.06 -1.20
C GLY A 97 -7.49 -4.70 -0.56
N PRO A 98 -6.47 -4.00 -1.09
CA PRO A 98 -5.97 -2.75 -0.56
C PRO A 98 -6.97 -1.61 -0.74
N ARG A 99 -6.87 -0.59 0.10
CA ARG A 99 -7.59 0.67 -0.11
C ARG A 99 -6.79 1.57 -1.02
N LEU A 100 -7.46 2.18 -1.98
CA LEU A 100 -6.86 3.03 -3.00
C LEU A 100 -7.26 4.48 -2.82
N ALA A 101 -6.45 5.37 -3.38
CA ALA A 101 -6.82 6.75 -3.63
C ALA A 101 -6.35 7.17 -5.03
N SER A 102 -7.18 7.96 -5.71
CA SER A 102 -6.83 8.51 -7.02
C SER A 102 -5.62 9.45 -6.89
N ARG A 103 -4.80 9.46 -7.93
CA ARG A 103 -3.63 10.34 -8.04
C ARG A 103 -3.67 11.01 -9.40
N PRO A 104 -3.34 12.31 -9.48
CA PRO A 104 -3.27 13.00 -10.75
C PRO A 104 -2.23 12.32 -11.64
N ALA A 105 -2.55 12.13 -12.92
CA ALA A 105 -1.59 11.74 -13.93
C ALA A 105 -1.30 12.96 -14.83
N PRO A 106 -0.04 13.17 -15.24
CA PRO A 106 0.30 14.29 -16.13
C PRO A 106 -0.37 14.16 -17.50
N GLU A 107 -0.66 12.93 -17.93
CA GLU A 107 -1.35 12.59 -19.17
C GLU A 107 -2.43 11.53 -18.90
N PRO A 108 -3.45 11.41 -19.76
CA PRO A 108 -4.41 10.33 -19.69
C PRO A 108 -3.70 8.97 -19.70
N VAL A 109 -4.02 8.14 -18.72
CA VAL A 109 -3.39 6.83 -18.57
C VAL A 109 -4.16 5.76 -19.35
N SER A 110 -3.45 4.78 -19.89
CA SER A 110 -4.03 3.63 -20.56
C SER A 110 -3.08 2.43 -20.55
N GLY A 111 -3.52 1.31 -21.14
CA GLY A 111 -2.76 0.06 -21.21
C GLY A 111 -2.95 -0.84 -19.99
N PRO A 112 -2.30 -2.00 -19.93
CA PRO A 112 -2.58 -3.02 -18.91
C PRO A 112 -2.30 -2.52 -17.48
N PRO A 113 -3.01 -3.07 -16.47
CA PRO A 113 -2.71 -2.77 -15.07
C PRO A 113 -1.25 -3.06 -14.74
N ARG A 114 -0.58 -2.10 -14.12
CA ARG A 114 0.86 -2.19 -13.83
C ARG A 114 1.25 -1.36 -12.62
N LEU A 115 2.27 -1.81 -11.92
CA LEU A 115 2.97 -1.02 -10.90
C LEU A 115 3.83 0.03 -11.61
N LEU A 116 3.70 1.29 -11.22
CA LEU A 116 4.52 2.40 -11.69
C LEU A 116 5.73 2.63 -10.80
N SER A 117 5.53 2.62 -9.49
CA SER A 117 6.59 2.78 -8.50
C SER A 117 6.19 2.17 -7.17
N ARG A 118 7.17 1.66 -6.44
CA ARG A 118 6.97 1.27 -5.04
C ARG A 118 6.74 2.51 -4.19
N GLY A 119 5.92 2.35 -3.15
CA GLY A 119 5.83 3.30 -2.06
C GLY A 119 7.13 3.31 -1.25
N PRO A 120 7.24 4.22 -0.27
CA PRO A 120 8.38 4.21 0.62
C PRO A 120 8.45 2.85 1.32
N ASP A 121 9.67 2.32 1.48
CA ASP A 121 9.90 1.22 2.42
C ASP A 121 9.30 1.61 3.76
N ALA A 122 8.67 0.63 4.43
CA ALA A 122 7.90 0.86 5.65
C ALA A 122 8.65 1.87 6.53
N PRO A 123 8.05 3.03 6.87
CA PRO A 123 8.68 3.91 7.83
C PRO A 123 8.90 3.06 9.07
N LEU A 124 10.10 3.11 9.64
CA LEU A 124 10.35 2.66 11.01
C LEU A 124 9.23 3.27 11.86
N ARG A 125 8.22 2.47 12.20
CA ARG A 125 7.06 2.91 12.99
C ARG A 125 7.40 2.92 14.46
#